data_AF-A0A2D3WBE1-F1
#
_entry.id   AF-A0A2D3WBE1-F1
#
_cell.length_a   1.000
_cell.length_b   1.000
_cell.length_c   1.000
_cell.angle_alpha   90.00
_cell.angle_beta   90.00
_cell.angle_gamma   90.00
#
_symmetry.space_group_name_H-M   'P 1'
#
loop_
_entity.id
_entity.type
_entity.pdbx_description
1 polymer ?
#
loop_
_entity_poly.entity_id
_entity_poly.type
_entity_poly.pdbx_seq_one_letter_code
_entity_poly.pdbx_strand_id
1 'polypeptide(L)'
;MRLKNFSKKSWERKSIWDLKSPFAISSKRKSPTKYSMSNRDISLYIVDIFIAIDKISRFTCKIRNGAELLSHEMAWDACIRELEIIGEATKMLLNSGLLKSEYRRIVDFRNQINHGYFGIDEEIVWEVIAHKLPEYQKELIFLVTTEKIMLENAIAHAKVENVKNEQVLRFLTNFEV
;
A
#
# COMPACT_ATOMS: atom_id res chain seq x y z
N MET A 1 24.70 -54.98 -27.53
CA MET A 1 24.58 -54.37 -26.19
C MET A 1 23.32 -53.48 -26.20
N ARG A 2 22.27 -53.89 -25.48
CA ARG A 2 20.89 -53.35 -25.54
C ARG A 2 20.79 -52.03 -24.76
N LEU A 3 20.39 -50.94 -25.41
CA LEU A 3 20.01 -49.69 -24.72
C LEU A 3 18.67 -49.90 -23.99
N LYS A 4 18.67 -49.70 -22.67
CA LYS A 4 17.45 -49.74 -21.85
C LYS A 4 16.74 -48.39 -21.97
N ASN A 5 15.46 -48.44 -22.35
CA ASN A 5 14.52 -47.33 -22.31
C ASN A 5 14.39 -46.77 -20.88
N PHE A 6 14.73 -45.49 -20.70
CA PHE A 6 14.39 -44.76 -19.48
C PHE A 6 12.98 -44.18 -19.61
N SER A 7 12.10 -44.65 -18.72
CA SER A 7 10.71 -44.24 -18.58
C SER A 7 10.61 -42.77 -18.16
N LYS A 8 9.85 -41.98 -18.93
CA LYS A 8 9.44 -40.61 -18.57
C LYS A 8 8.50 -40.68 -17.35
N LYS A 9 9.03 -40.53 -16.14
CA LYS A 9 8.22 -40.18 -14.96
C LYS A 9 7.95 -38.67 -15.01
N SER A 10 6.75 -38.36 -15.50
CA SER A 10 6.10 -37.05 -15.41
C SER A 10 6.06 -36.59 -13.97
N TRP A 11 6.69 -35.46 -13.67
CA TRP A 11 6.41 -34.69 -12.46
C TRP A 11 5.15 -33.88 -12.74
N GLU A 12 3.98 -34.42 -12.38
CA GLU A 12 2.76 -33.63 -12.31
C GLU A 12 2.95 -32.56 -11.25
N ARG A 13 3.28 -31.34 -11.70
CA ARG A 13 3.25 -30.14 -10.87
C ARG A 13 1.80 -29.93 -10.44
N LYS A 14 1.45 -30.29 -9.21
CA LYS A 14 0.28 -29.70 -8.56
C LYS A 14 0.57 -28.21 -8.43
N SER A 15 -0.24 -27.41 -9.10
CA SER A 15 -0.18 -25.96 -9.02
C SER A 15 -0.50 -25.55 -7.58
N ILE A 16 0.19 -24.54 -7.03
CA ILE A 16 -0.16 -23.98 -5.71
C ILE A 16 -1.61 -23.44 -5.69
N TRP A 17 -2.19 -23.23 -6.88
CA TRP A 17 -3.55 -22.78 -7.12
C TRP A 17 -4.61 -23.90 -7.06
N ASP A 18 -4.20 -25.18 -6.98
CA ASP A 18 -5.12 -26.34 -6.97
C ASP A 18 -5.55 -26.77 -5.56
N LEU A 19 -5.12 -26.06 -4.52
CA LEU A 19 -5.64 -26.25 -3.17
C LEU A 19 -7.05 -25.63 -3.09
N LYS A 20 -8.08 -26.49 -3.12
CA LYS A 20 -9.45 -26.09 -2.81
C LYS A 20 -9.46 -25.30 -1.50
N SER A 21 -9.86 -24.03 -1.59
CA SER A 21 -10.04 -23.15 -0.44
C SER A 21 -10.89 -23.86 0.63
N PRO A 22 -10.44 -23.92 1.90
CA PRO A 22 -11.23 -24.51 2.99
C PRO A 22 -12.46 -23.65 3.37
N PHE A 23 -12.72 -22.56 2.66
CA PHE A 23 -13.83 -21.63 2.88
C PHE A 23 -14.90 -21.67 1.78
N ALA A 24 -15.24 -22.85 1.25
CA ALA A 24 -16.44 -23.00 0.43
C ALA A 24 -17.69 -23.12 1.34
N ILE A 25 -18.30 -21.98 1.71
CA ILE A 25 -19.57 -21.95 2.43
C ILE A 25 -20.74 -21.87 1.43
N SER A 26 -21.60 -22.90 1.52
CA SER A 26 -22.89 -23.06 0.85
C SER A 26 -23.80 -21.83 0.97
N SER A 27 -24.24 -21.30 -0.17
CA SER A 27 -25.21 -20.21 -0.23
C SER A 27 -26.64 -20.70 0.06
N LYS A 28 -27.10 -20.53 1.29
CA LYS A 28 -28.54 -20.46 1.61
C LYS A 28 -28.84 -19.11 2.25
N ARG A 29 -29.53 -18.26 1.49
CA ARG A 29 -29.98 -16.93 1.90
C ARG A 29 -30.96 -17.02 3.07
N LYS A 30 -30.64 -16.33 4.15
CA LYS A 30 -31.60 -15.61 5.00
C LYS A 30 -31.06 -14.20 5.15
N SER A 31 -31.87 -13.20 4.83
CA SER A 31 -31.51 -11.78 4.95
C SER A 31 -31.65 -11.32 6.40
N PRO A 32 -30.60 -10.72 6.99
CA PRO A 32 -30.81 -9.64 7.93
C PRO A 32 -29.89 -8.44 7.70
N THR A 33 -30.51 -7.27 7.85
CA THR A 33 -29.98 -5.92 8.09
C THR A 33 -29.06 -5.27 7.04
N LYS A 34 -29.48 -4.08 6.63
CA LYS A 34 -28.87 -3.16 5.67
C LYS A 34 -27.55 -2.60 6.23
N TYR A 35 -26.47 -3.39 6.25
CA TYR A 35 -25.11 -2.86 6.39
C TYR A 35 -24.58 -2.50 5.00
N SER A 36 -24.58 -1.20 4.72
CA SER A 36 -24.13 -0.57 3.48
C SER A 36 -22.60 -0.38 3.52
N MET A 37 -21.87 -1.22 2.79
CA MET A 37 -20.41 -1.24 2.55
C MET A 37 -19.53 -1.24 3.82
N SER A 38 -18.51 -2.10 3.86
CA SER A 38 -17.56 -2.19 4.99
C SER A 38 -16.72 -0.91 5.06
N ASN A 39 -17.25 0.09 5.76
CA ASN A 39 -16.69 1.41 5.95
C ASN A 39 -15.44 1.29 6.84
N ARG A 40 -14.25 1.09 6.27
CA ARG A 40 -13.03 1.42 7.01
C ARG A 40 -13.13 2.90 7.39
N ASP A 41 -12.90 3.19 8.66
CA ASP A 41 -12.87 4.55 9.17
C ASP A 41 -11.84 5.37 8.38
N ILE A 42 -12.18 6.61 8.03
CA ILE A 42 -11.31 7.57 7.32
C ILE A 42 -9.95 7.67 8.02
N SER A 43 -9.94 7.59 9.35
CA SER A 43 -8.73 7.58 10.17
C SER A 43 -7.75 6.44 9.80
N LEU A 44 -8.24 5.26 9.40
CA LEU A 44 -7.40 4.14 8.97
C LEU A 44 -6.65 4.46 7.68
N TYR A 45 -7.31 5.10 6.71
CA TYR A 45 -6.67 5.51 5.46
C TYR A 45 -5.60 6.59 5.68
N ILE A 46 -5.85 7.51 6.61
CA ILE A 46 -4.87 8.53 7.01
C ILE A 46 -3.64 7.87 7.63
N VAL A 47 -3.84 6.93 8.56
CA VAL A 47 -2.74 6.18 9.18
C VAL A 47 -1.97 5.33 8.15
N ASP A 48 -2.67 4.69 7.21
CA ASP A 48 -2.04 3.94 6.11
C ASP A 48 -1.10 4.85 5.28
N ILE A 49 -1.52 6.08 4.95
CA ILE A 49 -0.69 7.06 4.24
C ILE A 49 0.56 7.38 5.08
N PHE A 50 0.41 7.69 6.36
CA PHE A 50 1.54 8.04 7.22
C PHE A 50 2.56 6.90 7.36
N ILE A 51 2.09 5.66 7.52
CA ILE A 51 2.97 4.47 7.55
C ILE A 51 3.70 4.30 6.22
N ALA A 52 3.01 4.48 5.09
CA ALA A 52 3.61 4.35 3.76
C ALA A 52 4.70 5.41 3.53
N ILE A 53 4.46 6.65 3.95
CA ILE A 53 5.45 7.74 3.87
C ILE A 53 6.69 7.43 4.73
N ASP A 54 6.51 6.96 5.97
CA ASP A 54 7.62 6.55 6.84
C ASP A 54 8.47 5.44 6.19
N LYS A 55 7.80 4.42 5.63
CA LYS A 55 8.48 3.32 4.93
C LYS A 55 9.30 3.82 3.75
N ILE A 56 8.70 4.63 2.87
CA ILE A 56 9.39 5.22 1.72
C ILE A 56 10.62 5.99 2.20
N SER A 57 10.48 6.85 3.19
CA SER A 57 11.61 7.63 3.75
C SER A 57 12.75 6.74 4.24
N ARG A 58 12.45 5.61 4.88
CA ARG A 58 13.47 4.66 5.33
C ARG A 58 14.14 3.92 4.17
N PHE A 59 13.38 3.53 3.14
CA PHE A 59 13.94 2.85 1.96
C PHE A 59 14.85 3.79 1.15
N THR A 60 14.55 5.08 1.13
CA THR A 60 15.26 6.07 0.32
C THR A 60 16.27 6.92 1.08
N CYS A 61 16.51 6.66 2.37
CA CYS A 61 17.36 7.50 3.23
C CYS A 61 18.82 7.68 2.75
N LYS A 62 19.31 6.83 1.83
CA LYS A 62 20.67 6.89 1.26
C LYS A 62 20.69 7.10 -0.25
N ILE A 63 19.52 7.32 -0.86
CA ILE A 63 19.32 7.45 -2.31
C ILE A 63 19.26 8.93 -2.65
N ARG A 64 19.85 9.33 -3.79
CA ARG A 64 19.99 10.75 -4.16
C ARG A 64 19.22 11.18 -5.40
N ASN A 65 18.88 10.25 -6.28
CA ASN A 65 18.21 10.52 -7.56
C ASN A 65 17.44 9.29 -8.06
N GLY A 66 16.68 9.46 -9.14
CA GLY A 66 15.90 8.39 -9.76
C GLY A 66 16.75 7.23 -10.24
N ALA A 67 17.87 7.51 -10.91
CA ALA A 67 18.79 6.46 -11.37
C ALA A 67 19.32 5.57 -10.22
N GLU A 68 19.74 6.19 -9.10
CA GLU A 68 20.16 5.46 -7.89
C GLU A 68 18.98 4.65 -7.33
N LEU A 69 17.76 5.21 -7.28
CA LEU A 69 16.57 4.50 -6.81
C LEU A 69 16.29 3.25 -7.66
N LEU A 70 16.28 3.41 -8.98
CA LEU A 70 16.02 2.33 -9.93
C LEU A 70 17.07 1.21 -9.83
N SER A 71 18.33 1.57 -9.60
CA SER A 71 19.42 0.59 -9.41
C SER A 71 19.31 -0.22 -8.11
N HIS A 72 18.52 0.24 -7.13
CA HIS A 72 18.25 -0.48 -5.88
C HIS A 72 16.90 -1.20 -5.98
N GLU A 73 16.87 -2.37 -6.63
CA GLU A 73 15.65 -3.13 -6.92
C GLU A 73 14.67 -3.24 -5.73
N MET A 74 15.19 -3.59 -4.55
CA MET A 74 14.36 -3.69 -3.33
C MET A 74 13.74 -2.35 -2.91
N ALA A 75 14.47 -1.25 -3.02
CA ALA A 75 13.98 0.07 -2.64
C ALA A 75 12.98 0.58 -3.69
N TRP A 76 13.28 0.38 -4.98
CA TRP A 76 12.37 0.68 -6.08
C TRP A 76 11.02 -0.01 -5.90
N ASP A 77 11.02 -1.35 -5.83
CA ASP A 77 9.79 -2.15 -5.71
C ASP A 77 9.00 -1.80 -4.44
N ALA A 78 9.71 -1.59 -3.32
CA ALA A 78 9.06 -1.20 -2.07
C ALA A 78 8.45 0.20 -2.16
N CYS A 79 9.14 1.17 -2.77
CA CYS A 79 8.59 2.52 -2.95
C CYS A 79 7.37 2.51 -3.86
N ILE A 80 7.43 1.80 -4.98
CA ILE A 80 6.30 1.64 -5.90
C ILE A 80 5.08 1.08 -5.17
N ARG A 81 5.25 0.01 -4.38
CA ARG A 81 4.18 -0.60 -3.60
C ARG A 81 3.54 0.36 -2.58
N GLU A 82 4.35 1.15 -1.89
CA GLU A 82 3.86 2.09 -0.88
C GLU A 82 3.20 3.32 -1.53
N LEU A 83 3.68 3.78 -2.69
CA LEU A 83 3.01 4.82 -3.50
C LEU A 83 1.62 4.37 -3.97
N GLU A 84 1.44 3.09 -4.29
CA GLU A 84 0.10 2.54 -4.59
C GLU A 84 -0.84 2.58 -3.37
N ILE A 85 -0.33 2.31 -2.16
CA ILE A 85 -1.11 2.40 -0.91
C ILE A 85 -1.56 3.85 -0.71
N ILE A 86 -0.63 4.79 -0.84
CA ILE A 86 -0.92 6.23 -0.71
C ILE A 86 -1.99 6.65 -1.71
N GLY A 87 -1.89 6.22 -2.98
CA GLY A 87 -2.88 6.55 -4.00
C GLY A 87 -4.27 5.96 -3.72
N GLU A 88 -4.36 4.71 -3.29
CA GLU A 88 -5.65 4.09 -2.96
C GLU A 88 -6.28 4.73 -1.72
N ALA A 89 -5.49 4.99 -0.67
CA ALA A 89 -5.97 5.69 0.52
C ALA A 89 -6.45 7.11 0.18
N THR A 90 -5.67 7.86 -0.61
CA THR A 90 -6.04 9.22 -1.08
C THR A 90 -7.36 9.21 -1.85
N LYS A 91 -7.58 8.20 -2.70
CA LYS A 91 -8.86 8.02 -3.42
C LYS A 91 -10.04 7.86 -2.45
N MET A 92 -9.86 7.14 -1.34
CA MET A 92 -10.91 6.98 -0.34
C MET A 92 -11.19 8.30 0.40
N LEU A 93 -10.15 9.08 0.72
CA LEU A 93 -10.31 10.41 1.33
C LEU A 93 -10.98 11.43 0.39
N LEU A 94 -10.74 11.33 -0.92
CA LEU A 94 -11.45 12.12 -1.93
C LEU A 94 -12.94 11.73 -1.98
N ASN A 95 -13.24 10.44 -1.95
CA ASN A 95 -14.61 9.94 -2.02
C ASN A 95 -15.43 10.27 -0.76
N SER A 96 -14.77 10.42 0.40
CA SER A 96 -15.44 10.88 1.63
C SER A 96 -15.71 12.39 1.64
N GLY A 97 -15.14 13.14 0.70
CA GLY A 97 -15.21 14.60 0.66
C GLY A 97 -14.24 15.30 1.62
N LEU A 98 -13.37 14.55 2.29
CA LEU A 98 -12.37 15.12 3.20
C LEU A 98 -11.25 15.83 2.42
N LEU A 99 -10.84 15.28 1.27
CA LEU A 99 -9.90 15.92 0.36
C LEU A 99 -10.62 16.57 -0.82
N LYS A 100 -10.03 17.66 -1.33
CA LYS A 100 -10.50 18.38 -2.53
C LYS A 100 -9.96 17.74 -3.81
N SER A 101 -10.56 18.07 -4.95
CA SER A 101 -10.20 17.53 -6.26
C SER A 101 -8.73 17.73 -6.67
N GLU A 102 -8.02 18.70 -6.09
CA GLU A 102 -6.58 18.93 -6.33
C GLU A 102 -5.70 17.72 -5.98
N TYR A 103 -6.12 16.88 -5.04
CA TYR A 103 -5.40 15.65 -4.68
C TYR A 103 -5.62 14.49 -5.67
N ARG A 104 -6.48 14.68 -6.69
CA ARG A 104 -6.73 13.67 -7.73
C ARG A 104 -5.44 13.24 -8.45
N ARG A 105 -4.48 14.16 -8.58
CA ARG A 105 -3.15 13.89 -9.17
C ARG A 105 -2.41 12.71 -8.52
N ILE A 106 -2.60 12.48 -7.22
CA ILE A 106 -1.96 11.37 -6.49
C ILE A 106 -2.60 10.03 -6.92
N VAL A 107 -3.92 10.02 -7.11
CA VAL A 107 -4.65 8.84 -7.60
C VAL A 107 -4.27 8.55 -9.05
N ASP A 108 -4.13 9.59 -9.88
CA ASP A 108 -3.74 9.44 -11.27
C ASP A 108 -2.31 8.90 -11.40
N PHE A 109 -1.39 9.37 -10.55
CA PHE A 109 -0.04 8.81 -10.47
C PHE A 109 -0.04 7.33 -10.08
N ARG A 110 -0.86 6.92 -9.11
CA ARG A 110 -1.05 5.49 -8.78
C ARG A 110 -1.58 4.68 -9.97
N ASN A 111 -2.48 5.25 -10.77
CA ASN A 111 -2.96 4.58 -11.97
C ASN A 111 -1.84 4.42 -13.00
N GLN A 112 -1.02 5.46 -13.20
CA GLN A 112 0.16 5.38 -14.07
C GLN A 112 1.13 4.27 -13.61
N ILE A 113 1.40 4.16 -12.30
CA ILE A 113 2.21 3.08 -11.73
C ILE A 113 1.63 1.71 -12.08
N ASN A 114 0.34 1.49 -11.80
CA ASN A 114 -0.31 0.20 -12.01
C ASN A 114 -0.46 -0.19 -13.49
N HIS A 115 -0.41 0.80 -14.40
CA HIS A 115 -0.45 0.58 -15.85
C HIS A 115 0.94 0.43 -16.49
N GLY A 116 2.02 0.68 -15.75
CA GLY A 116 3.33 1.03 -16.30
C GLY A 116 4.49 0.08 -15.96
N TYR A 117 4.31 -1.25 -16.01
CA TYR A 117 5.46 -2.18 -15.96
C TYR A 117 6.47 -1.96 -17.11
N PHE A 118 6.13 -1.14 -18.12
CA PHE A 118 7.05 -0.51 -19.06
C PHE A 118 6.87 1.01 -19.03
N GLY A 119 7.93 1.77 -18.72
CA GLY A 119 7.99 3.22 -18.97
C GLY A 119 7.63 4.15 -17.80
N ILE A 120 7.70 3.68 -16.54
CA ILE A 120 7.74 4.61 -15.40
C ILE A 120 9.13 5.26 -15.37
N ASP A 121 9.15 6.57 -15.53
CA ASP A 121 10.37 7.39 -15.43
C ASP A 121 10.80 7.48 -13.96
N GLU A 122 12.00 6.99 -13.67
CA GLU A 122 12.56 6.94 -12.33
C GLU A 122 12.79 8.31 -11.71
N GLU A 123 13.07 9.33 -12.53
CA GLU A 123 13.24 10.71 -12.06
C GLU A 123 11.89 11.32 -11.67
N ILE A 124 10.80 10.95 -12.36
CA ILE A 124 9.44 11.34 -11.93
C ILE A 124 9.10 10.69 -10.58
N VAL A 125 9.40 9.40 -10.41
CA VAL A 125 9.16 8.71 -9.13
C VAL A 125 9.98 9.36 -8.01
N TRP A 126 11.24 9.67 -8.29
CA TRP A 126 12.11 10.35 -7.33
C TRP A 126 11.60 11.74 -6.96
N GLU A 127 11.18 12.55 -7.93
CA GLU A 127 10.59 13.88 -7.69
C GLU A 127 9.36 13.79 -6.76
N VAL A 128 8.50 12.79 -6.98
CA VAL A 128 7.34 12.55 -6.12
C VAL A 128 7.79 12.20 -4.70
N ILE A 129 8.75 11.28 -4.55
CA ILE A 129 9.23 10.84 -3.24
C ILE A 129 9.96 11.96 -2.48
N ALA A 130 10.86 12.67 -3.15
CA ALA A 130 11.75 13.64 -2.52
C ALA A 130 11.07 14.99 -2.23
N HIS A 131 10.08 15.38 -3.03
CA HIS A 131 9.50 16.72 -2.97
C HIS A 131 7.98 16.72 -2.72
N LYS A 132 7.20 15.94 -3.48
CA LYS A 132 5.73 16.00 -3.40
C LYS A 132 5.16 15.26 -2.20
N LEU A 133 5.78 14.16 -1.81
CA LEU A 133 5.29 13.34 -0.71
C LEU A 133 5.47 14.04 0.66
N PRO A 134 6.60 14.71 0.95
CA PRO A 134 6.72 15.55 2.15
C PRO A 134 5.75 16.73 2.18
N GLU A 135 5.46 17.34 1.04
CA GLU A 135 4.42 18.39 0.94
C GLU A 135 3.04 17.83 1.31
N TYR A 136 2.67 16.70 0.71
CA TYR A 136 1.40 16.03 0.99
C TYR A 136 1.26 15.61 2.46
N GLN A 137 2.35 15.11 3.07
CA GLN A 137 2.37 14.77 4.49
C GLN A 137 2.00 15.97 5.37
N LYS A 138 2.58 17.15 5.09
CA LYS A 138 2.32 18.38 5.85
C LYS A 138 0.87 18.85 5.68
N GLU A 139 0.36 18.80 4.46
CA GLU A 139 -1.04 19.12 4.15
C GLU A 139 -2.00 18.19 4.90
N LEU A 140 -1.70 16.89 4.95
CA LEU A 140 -2.52 15.91 5.65
C LEU A 140 -2.48 16.09 7.17
N ILE A 141 -1.31 16.40 7.74
CA ILE A 141 -1.18 16.76 9.16
C ILE A 141 -2.04 17.98 9.48
N PHE A 142 -1.90 19.06 8.70
CA PHE A 142 -2.67 20.28 8.90
C PHE A 142 -4.19 20.04 8.85
N LEU A 143 -4.63 19.21 7.90
CA LEU A 143 -6.03 18.80 7.77
C LEU A 143 -6.52 18.02 8.99
N VAL A 144 -5.76 17.01 9.45
CA VAL A 144 -6.12 16.21 10.64
C VAL A 144 -6.26 17.10 11.88
N THR A 145 -5.33 18.03 12.10
CA THR A 145 -5.37 18.96 13.22
C THR A 145 -6.56 19.93 13.10
N THR A 146 -6.85 20.45 11.90
CA THR A 146 -7.92 21.43 11.66
C THR A 146 -9.30 20.81 11.83
N GLU A 147 -9.52 19.64 11.24
CA GLU A 147 -10.79 18.90 11.30
C GLU A 147 -10.93 18.08 12.60
N LYS A 148 -9.90 18.11 13.48
CA LYS A 148 -9.84 17.38 14.76
C LYS A 148 -10.14 15.89 14.57
N ILE A 149 -9.52 15.28 13.56
CA ILE A 149 -9.71 13.86 13.27
C ILE A 149 -8.96 13.03 14.33
N MET A 150 -9.69 12.19 15.04
CA MET A 150 -9.14 11.31 16.07
C MET A 150 -8.50 10.07 15.43
N LEU A 151 -7.20 9.88 15.65
CA LEU A 151 -6.42 8.78 15.03
C LEU A 151 -6.10 7.65 16.02
N GLU A 152 -6.46 7.75 17.29
CA GLU A 152 -6.04 6.83 18.36
C GLU A 152 -6.46 5.39 18.07
N ASN A 153 -7.71 5.20 17.67
CA ASN A 153 -8.25 3.87 17.33
C ASN A 153 -7.58 3.29 16.09
N ALA A 154 -7.32 4.12 15.08
CA ALA A 154 -6.64 3.70 13.86
C ALA A 154 -5.17 3.33 14.12
N ILE A 155 -4.47 4.11 14.94
CA ILE A 155 -3.10 3.83 15.37
C ILE A 155 -3.06 2.53 16.19
N ALA A 156 -3.99 2.35 17.13
CA ALA A 156 -4.08 1.12 17.92
C ALA A 156 -4.30 -0.11 17.02
N HIS A 157 -5.21 -0.01 16.05
CA HIS A 157 -5.45 -1.06 15.06
C HIS A 157 -4.19 -1.35 14.24
N ALA A 158 -3.53 -0.31 13.71
CA ALA A 158 -2.31 -0.46 12.92
C ALA A 158 -1.16 -1.10 13.72
N LYS A 159 -1.04 -0.79 15.03
CA LYS A 159 -0.07 -1.45 15.93
C LYS A 159 -0.34 -2.95 16.06
N VAL A 160 -1.60 -3.36 16.17
CA VAL A 160 -1.98 -4.77 16.24
C VAL A 160 -1.65 -5.48 14.93
N GLU A 161 -1.97 -4.89 13.78
CA GLU A 161 -1.65 -5.46 12.46
C GLU A 161 -0.14 -5.56 12.22
N ASN A 162 0.63 -4.61 12.76
CA ASN A 162 2.08 -4.52 12.59
C ASN A 162 2.87 -5.03 13.81
N VAL A 163 2.30 -5.92 14.63
CA VAL A 163 2.92 -6.41 15.88
C VAL A 163 4.32 -7.03 15.70
N LYS A 164 4.64 -7.51 14.49
CA LYS A 164 5.97 -8.07 14.14
C LYS A 164 6.88 -7.11 13.38
N ASN A 165 6.43 -5.89 13.11
CA ASN A 165 7.17 -4.90 12.34
C ASN A 165 7.68 -3.80 13.28
N GLU A 166 8.86 -4.01 13.85
CA GLU A 166 9.46 -3.13 14.85
C GLU A 166 9.60 -1.68 14.38
N GLN A 167 9.92 -1.47 13.09
CA GLN A 167 10.09 -0.12 12.54
C GLN A 167 8.76 0.62 12.47
N VAL A 168 7.69 -0.05 12.03
CA VAL A 168 6.35 0.55 11.99
C VAL A 168 5.81 0.78 13.41
N LEU A 169 6.05 -0.14 14.35
CA LEU A 169 5.68 0.07 15.75
C LEU A 169 6.40 1.26 16.38
N ARG A 170 7.69 1.41 16.09
CA ARG A 170 8.49 2.57 16.53
C ARG A 170 7.93 3.86 15.95
N PHE A 171 7.58 3.87 14.67
CA PHE A 171 6.93 5.02 14.04
C PHE A 171 5.61 5.36 14.73
N LEU A 172 4.67 4.41 14.81
CA LEU A 172 3.34 4.60 15.40
C LEU A 172 3.34 4.92 16.91
N THR A 173 4.44 4.65 17.61
CA THR A 173 4.58 5.00 19.03
C THR A 173 5.04 6.43 19.24
N ASN A 174 5.80 6.98 18.30
CA ASN A 174 6.31 8.35 18.34
C ASN A 174 5.52 9.29 17.41
N PHE A 175 4.40 8.82 16.86
CA PHE A 175 3.58 9.57 15.94
C PHE A 175 2.65 10.49 16.72
N GLU A 176 2.89 11.80 16.61
CA GLU A 176 2.10 12.86 17.22
C GLU A 176 1.63 13.82 16.12
N VAL A 177 0.34 14.20 16.15
CA VAL A 177 -0.32 15.09 15.18
C VAL A 177 -1.07 16.18 15.93
#